data_AF-D1PJI2-F1
#
_entry.id   AF-D1PJI2-F1
#
_cell.length_a   1.000
_cell.length_b   1.000
_cell.length_c   1.000
_cell.angle_alpha   90.00
_cell.angle_beta   90.00
_cell.angle_gamma   90.00
#
_symmetry.space_group_name_H-M   'P 1'
#
loop_
_entity.id
_entity.type
_entity.pdbx_description
1 polymer ?
#
loop_
_entity_poly.entity_id
_entity_poly.type
_entity_poly.pdbx_seq_one_letter_code
_entity_poly.pdbx_strand_id
1 'polypeptide(L)'
;MSDELSPEMLEEAKPDLLTLEDEDGQEVTFEVIDATEVNGTRYLAVIPYQEDPASLQEDAELILMRIGTDDEGEYMDIVDDDEELLTVGKVFEERLRAMYDIDDSELD
;
A
#
# COMPACT_ATOMS: atom_id res chain seq x y z
N MET A 1 -10.02 -24.98 30.46
CA MET A 1 -10.71 -24.17 29.45
C MET A 1 -10.35 -22.72 29.71
N SER A 2 -9.31 -22.22 29.04
CA SER A 2 -9.10 -20.80 28.83
C SER A 2 -8.40 -20.70 27.48
N ASP A 3 -9.05 -19.97 26.60
CA ASP A 3 -8.92 -19.96 25.16
C ASP A 3 -7.51 -19.58 24.67
N GLU A 4 -7.19 -20.17 23.53
CA GLU A 4 -6.02 -20.06 22.68
C GLU A 4 -5.87 -18.63 22.14
N LEU A 5 -4.77 -17.95 22.48
CA LEU A 5 -4.34 -16.76 21.74
C LEU A 5 -3.24 -17.20 20.78
N SER A 6 -3.64 -17.53 19.55
CA SER A 6 -2.72 -17.82 18.46
C SER A 6 -1.85 -16.58 18.18
N PRO A 7 -0.52 -16.73 18.03
CA PRO A 7 0.41 -15.62 17.76
C PRO A 7 0.12 -14.87 16.45
N GLU A 8 -0.75 -15.39 15.59
CA GLU A 8 -1.19 -14.75 14.34
C GLU A 8 -2.06 -13.49 14.56
N MET A 9 -2.62 -13.26 15.75
CA MET A 9 -3.47 -12.07 16.03
C MET A 9 -2.69 -10.87 16.60
N LEU A 10 -1.36 -11.00 16.79
CA LEU A 10 -0.52 -9.88 17.25
C LEU A 10 0.27 -9.23 16.10
N GLU A 11 0.04 -9.65 14.85
CA GLU A 11 0.68 -9.07 13.66
C GLU A 11 -0.11 -7.91 13.04
N GLU A 12 -1.33 -7.61 13.50
CA GLU A 12 -2.22 -6.57 12.94
C GLU A 12 -1.87 -5.11 13.34
N ALA A 13 -0.69 -4.86 13.91
CA ALA A 13 -0.24 -3.50 14.28
C ALA A 13 1.21 -3.20 13.85
N LYS A 14 1.78 -4.03 12.97
CA LYS A 14 3.00 -3.66 12.24
C LYS A 14 2.56 -3.05 10.91
N PRO A 15 3.23 -1.99 10.42
CA PRO A 15 3.03 -1.56 9.04
C PRO A 15 3.22 -2.78 8.13
N ASP A 16 2.32 -2.95 7.17
CA ASP A 16 2.35 -4.08 6.25
C ASP A 16 3.47 -3.79 5.23
N LEU A 17 4.70 -4.17 5.60
CA LEU A 17 5.89 -3.92 4.80
C LEU A 17 6.07 -5.04 3.77
N LEU A 18 6.15 -4.65 2.51
CA LEU A 18 6.33 -5.52 1.36
C LEU A 18 7.72 -5.30 0.76
N THR A 19 8.62 -6.28 0.88
CA THR A 19 9.90 -6.27 0.18
C THR A 19 9.76 -6.94 -1.17
N LEU A 20 10.08 -6.22 -2.24
CA LEU A 20 10.05 -6.71 -3.62
C LEU A 20 11.43 -6.56 -4.26
N GLU A 21 11.78 -7.50 -5.12
CA GLU A 21 12.95 -7.40 -5.98
C GLU A 21 12.52 -6.76 -7.31
N ASP A 22 13.13 -5.64 -7.66
CA ASP A 22 12.91 -4.95 -8.94
C ASP A 22 13.62 -5.66 -10.11
N GLU A 23 13.37 -5.25 -11.37
CA GLU A 23 13.98 -5.83 -12.58
C GLU A 23 15.52 -5.83 -12.57
N ASP A 24 16.14 -4.92 -11.82
CA ASP A 24 17.59 -4.83 -11.63
C ASP A 24 18.13 -5.78 -10.53
N GLY A 25 17.29 -6.58 -9.88
CA GLY A 25 17.68 -7.45 -8.76
C GLY A 25 17.90 -6.70 -7.44
N GLN A 26 17.30 -5.51 -7.31
CA GLN A 26 17.40 -4.67 -6.10
C GLN A 26 16.20 -4.92 -5.20
N GLU A 27 16.47 -5.25 -3.94
CA GLU A 27 15.44 -5.37 -2.91
C GLU A 27 14.97 -3.96 -2.48
N VAL A 28 13.74 -3.60 -2.83
CA VAL A 28 13.08 -2.38 -2.39
C VAL A 28 11.99 -2.77 -1.39
N THR A 29 11.94 -2.07 -0.26
CA THR A 29 10.88 -2.28 0.75
C THR A 29 9.85 -1.17 0.61
N PHE A 30 8.59 -1.57 0.54
CA PHE A 30 7.44 -0.68 0.45
C PHE A 30 6.54 -0.88 1.66
N GLU A 31 5.83 0.16 2.07
CA GLU A 31 4.78 0.10 3.07
C GLU A 31 3.42 0.13 2.37
N VAL A 32 2.59 -0.88 2.61
CA VAL A 32 1.23 -0.95 2.08
C VAL A 32 0.32 -0.08 2.93
N ILE A 33 -0.22 0.97 2.32
CA ILE A 33 -1.04 1.96 3.01
C ILE A 33 -2.52 1.61 2.90
N ASP A 34 -2.97 1.19 1.72
CA ASP A 34 -4.35 0.76 1.50
C ASP A 34 -4.43 -0.27 0.37
N ALA A 35 -5.53 -1.03 0.34
CA ALA A 35 -5.84 -1.96 -0.73
C ALA A 35 -7.29 -1.78 -1.18
N THR A 36 -7.51 -1.73 -2.49
CA THR A 36 -8.84 -1.56 -3.06
C THR A 36 -9.02 -2.42 -4.30
N GLU A 37 -10.24 -2.85 -4.58
CA GLU A 37 -10.58 -3.61 -5.79
C GLU A 37 -11.31 -2.68 -6.77
N VAL A 38 -10.80 -2.57 -7.99
CA VAL A 38 -11.38 -1.74 -9.05
C VAL A 38 -11.55 -2.59 -10.30
N ASN A 39 -12.76 -2.62 -10.86
CA ASN A 39 -13.08 -3.44 -12.04
C ASN A 39 -12.78 -4.96 -11.88
N GLY A 40 -12.73 -5.48 -10.65
CA GLY A 40 -12.38 -6.88 -10.37
C GLY A 40 -10.88 -7.17 -10.35
N THR A 41 -10.04 -6.15 -10.50
CA THR A 41 -8.59 -6.23 -10.28
C THR A 41 -8.28 -5.62 -8.91
N ARG A 42 -7.43 -6.29 -8.13
CA ARG A 42 -7.03 -5.82 -6.80
C ARG A 42 -5.81 -4.92 -6.94
N TYR A 43 -5.88 -3.72 -6.38
CA TYR A 43 -4.82 -2.73 -6.36
C TYR A 43 -4.37 -2.47 -4.92
N LEU A 44 -3.08 -2.24 -4.75
CA LEU A 44 -2.38 -1.93 -3.51
C LEU A 44 -1.75 -0.56 -3.70
N ALA A 45 -2.00 0.35 -2.77
CA ALA A 45 -1.28 1.60 -2.69
C ALA A 45 -0.12 1.42 -1.71
N VAL A 46 1.10 1.57 -2.22
CA VAL A 46 2.31 1.40 -1.45
C VAL A 46 3.19 2.64 -1.53
N ILE A 47 4.00 2.90 -0.52
CA ILE A 47 5.01 3.97 -0.53
C ILE A 47 6.38 3.36 -0.24
N PRO A 48 7.48 3.90 -0.76
CA PRO A 48 8.81 3.42 -0.40
C PRO A 48 9.02 3.55 1.11
N TYR A 49 9.31 2.42 1.76
CA TYR A 49 9.56 2.39 3.20
C TYR A 49 10.85 3.13 3.50
N GLN A 50 10.78 4.06 4.45
CA GLN A 50 11.93 4.77 4.95
C GLN A 50 12.04 4.58 6.46
N GLU A 51 13.23 4.24 6.93
CA GLU A 51 13.49 4.01 8.37
C GLU A 51 13.27 5.27 9.23
N ASP A 52 13.29 6.45 8.61
CA ASP A 52 13.21 7.72 9.28
C ASP A 52 11.89 8.43 8.92
N PRO A 53 10.90 8.52 9.83
CA PRO A 53 9.62 9.17 9.57
C PRO A 53 9.73 10.69 9.38
N ALA A 54 10.86 11.31 9.75
CA ALA A 54 11.14 12.70 9.38
C ALA A 54 11.65 12.85 7.94
N SER A 55 12.04 11.73 7.29
CA SER A 55 12.41 11.66 5.87
C SER A 55 11.27 11.16 4.98
N LEU A 56 10.20 10.61 5.58
CA LEU A 56 8.88 10.52 4.96
C LEU A 56 8.43 11.94 4.66
N GLN A 57 8.71 12.39 3.44
CA GLN A 57 8.22 13.66 2.94
C GLN A 57 6.69 13.60 2.92
N GLU A 58 6.02 14.72 3.18
CA GLU A 58 4.58 14.86 2.92
C GLU A 58 4.22 14.51 1.45
N ASP A 59 5.21 14.55 0.55
CA ASP A 59 5.21 14.05 -0.83
C ASP A 59 5.78 12.62 -0.96
N ALA A 60 5.45 11.68 -0.07
CA ALA A 60 5.78 10.28 -0.30
C ALA A 60 5.17 9.84 -1.65
N GLU A 61 6.01 9.29 -2.54
CA GLU A 61 5.55 8.87 -3.87
C GLU A 61 4.65 7.65 -3.72
N LEU A 62 3.33 7.87 -3.89
CA LEU A 62 2.34 6.82 -3.88
C LEU A 62 2.50 5.96 -5.14
N ILE A 63 2.94 4.73 -4.95
CA ILE A 63 3.10 3.75 -6.01
C ILE A 63 1.88 2.84 -5.99
N LEU A 64 1.21 2.73 -7.13
CA LEU A 64 0.09 1.83 -7.32
C LEU A 64 0.58 0.51 -7.89
N MET A 65 0.33 -0.58 -7.15
CA MET A 65 0.60 -1.93 -7.61
C MET A 65 -0.72 -2.66 -7.86
N ARG A 66 -0.82 -3.39 -8.96
CA ARG A 66 -1.95 -4.29 -9.23
C ARG A 66 -1.54 -5.73 -8.97
N ILE A 67 -2.47 -6.48 -8.41
CA ILE A 67 -2.37 -7.93 -8.26
C ILE A 67 -3.12 -8.55 -9.44
N GLY A 68 -2.37 -9.16 -10.34
CA GLY A 68 -2.91 -10.02 -11.39
C GLY A 68 -2.92 -11.48 -10.95
N THR A 69 -3.77 -12.28 -11.58
CA THR A 69 -3.75 -13.75 -11.44
C THR A 69 -3.54 -14.35 -12.83
N ASP A 70 -2.56 -15.22 -12.95
CA ASP A 70 -2.28 -16.00 -14.16
C ASP A 70 -2.37 -17.52 -13.88
N ASP A 71 -2.01 -18.35 -14.86
CA ASP A 71 -1.95 -19.81 -14.74
C ASP A 71 -0.88 -20.29 -13.73
N GLU A 72 0.16 -19.49 -13.47
CA GLU A 72 1.23 -19.79 -12.50
C GLU A 72 0.93 -19.28 -11.08
N GLY A 73 0.04 -18.30 -10.90
CA GLY A 73 -0.42 -17.84 -9.59
C GLY A 73 -0.81 -16.37 -9.57
N GLU A 74 -0.68 -15.74 -8.40
CA GLU A 74 -0.85 -14.29 -8.27
C GLU A 74 0.50 -13.60 -8.54
N TYR A 75 0.50 -12.56 -9.38
CA TYR A 75 1.66 -11.72 -9.67
C TYR A 75 1.34 -10.27 -9.32
N MET A 76 2.37 -9.51 -8.94
CA MET A 76 2.25 -8.08 -8.67
C MET A 76 2.95 -7.29 -9.77
N ASP A 77 2.31 -6.23 -10.23
CA ASP A 77 2.79 -5.41 -11.33
C ASP A 77 2.53 -3.93 -11.02
N ILE A 78 3.46 -3.05 -11.38
CA ILE A 78 3.28 -1.60 -11.14
C ILE A 78 2.31 -1.05 -12.19
N VAL A 79 1.36 -0.21 -11.76
CA VAL A 79 0.43 0.45 -12.67
C VAL A 79 1.15 1.63 -13.32
N ASP A 80 1.57 1.47 -14.58
CA ASP A 80 2.17 2.51 -15.42
C ASP A 80 1.12 3.27 -16.27
N ASP A 81 -0.07 2.70 -16.46
CA ASP A 81 -1.09 3.30 -17.32
C ASP A 81 -1.73 4.55 -16.67
N ASP A 82 -1.62 5.71 -17.34
CA ASP A 82 -2.15 6.99 -16.86
C ASP A 82 -3.66 6.95 -16.52
N GLU A 83 -4.47 6.20 -17.29
CA GLU A 83 -5.91 6.13 -17.09
C GLU A 83 -6.26 5.29 -15.85
N GLU A 84 -5.56 4.17 -15.67
CA GLU A 84 -5.67 3.33 -14.47
C GLU A 84 -5.19 4.09 -13.23
N LEU A 85 -4.00 4.71 -13.30
CA LEU A 85 -3.44 5.53 -12.22
C LEU A 85 -4.39 6.64 -11.79
N LEU A 86 -4.98 7.38 -12.74
CA LEU A 86 -5.93 8.45 -12.41
C LEU A 86 -7.21 7.90 -11.79
N THR A 87 -7.72 6.77 -12.27
CA THR A 87 -8.98 6.18 -11.81
C THR A 87 -8.82 5.60 -10.41
N VAL A 88 -7.82 4.74 -10.23
CA VAL A 88 -7.54 4.04 -8.99
C VAL A 88 -6.92 5.00 -7.96
N GLY A 89 -6.00 5.85 -8.39
CA GLY A 89 -5.36 6.86 -7.54
C GLY A 89 -6.32 7.87 -6.94
N LYS A 90 -7.38 8.28 -7.66
CA LYS A 90 -8.46 9.10 -7.06
C LYS A 90 -9.20 8.38 -5.94
N VAL A 91 -9.53 7.10 -6.16
CA VAL A 91 -10.21 6.28 -5.14
C VAL A 91 -9.32 6.13 -3.90
N PHE A 92 -8.02 5.91 -4.10
CA PHE A 92 -7.05 5.85 -3.00
C PHE A 92 -6.89 7.19 -2.31
N GLU A 93 -6.70 8.29 -3.04
CA GLU A 93 -6.55 9.63 -2.45
C GLU A 93 -7.77 9.98 -1.59
N GLU A 94 -8.98 9.73 -2.08
CA GLU A 94 -10.21 9.96 -1.31
C GLU A 94 -10.28 9.07 -0.06
N ARG A 95 -9.89 7.79 -0.16
CA ARG A 95 -9.88 6.87 0.98
C ARG A 95 -8.80 7.20 2.00
N LEU A 96 -7.59 7.50 1.56
CA LEU A 96 -6.45 7.87 2.40
C LEU A 96 -6.76 9.17 3.16
N ARG A 97 -7.32 10.18 2.48
CA ARG A 97 -7.80 11.40 3.14
C ARG A 97 -8.88 11.12 4.18
N ALA A 98 -9.77 10.17 3.91
CA ALA A 98 -10.84 9.80 4.83
C ALA A 98 -10.35 8.95 6.02
N MET A 99 -9.30 8.15 5.86
CA MET A 99 -8.73 7.29 6.91
C MET A 99 -7.73 8.01 7.80
N TYR A 100 -6.90 8.89 7.23
CA TYR A 100 -5.89 9.63 7.97
C TYR A 100 -6.42 10.87 8.70
N ASP A 101 -7.74 11.14 8.63
CA ASP A 101 -8.41 12.29 9.24
C ASP A 101 -7.48 13.51 9.22
N ILE A 102 -7.01 13.85 8.02
CA ILE A 102 -6.19 15.05 7.81
C ILE A 102 -7.16 16.22 7.98
N ASP A 103 -7.53 16.47 9.23
CA ASP A 103 -8.30 17.62 9.64
C ASP A 103 -7.31 18.78 9.51
N ASP A 104 -7.58 19.66 8.56
CA ASP A 104 -6.89 20.94 8.30
C ASP A 104 -6.81 21.84 9.57
N SER A 105 -7.27 21.35 10.73
CA SER A 105 -7.42 22.05 12.01
C SER A 105 -6.24 21.92 12.98
N GLU A 106 -5.20 21.13 12.70
CA GLU A 106 -3.95 21.11 13.51
C GLU A 106 -2.89 22.12 13.00
N LEU A 107 -3.30 23.09 12.17
CA LEU A 107 -2.55 24.30 11.83
C LEU A 107 -3.16 25.53 12.53
N ASP A 108 -3.12 25.59 13.87
CA ASP A 108 -3.29 26.85 14.62
C ASP A 108 -2.23 27.00 15.73
#